data_AF-A0A8H4LNJ8-F1
#
_entry.id   AF-A0A8H4LNJ8-F1
#
_cell.length_a   1.000
_cell.length_b   1.000
_cell.length_c   1.000
_cell.angle_alpha   90.00
_cell.angle_beta   90.00
_cell.angle_gamma   90.00
#
_symmetry.space_group_name_H-M   'P 1'
#
loop_
_entity.id
_entity.type
_entity.pdbx_description
1 polymer ?
#
loop_
_entity_poly.entity_id
_entity_poly.type
_entity_poly.pdbx_seq_one_letter_code
_entity_poly.pdbx_strand_id
1 'polypeptide(L)'
;MPDNLAKQLGKAQVEAKKTSNPLHRPETWEAARKAHAAGIFSPLPNYPIVVNNDGPVSTSEQLQEILEMASPPKLIQTTTVSKSEEHDEPGTGISICSISLDEREKLEERAKISRGPTVWFEDQHRYSYRVVCLLQDGKEPHNTESN
;
A
#
# COMPACT_ATOMS: atom_id res chain seq x y z
N MET A 1 13.04 -40.82 -16.09
CA MET A 1 11.86 -39.94 -15.94
C MET A 1 12.09 -38.92 -14.81
N PRO A 2 12.93 -37.88 -15.01
CA PRO A 2 13.22 -36.84 -14.02
C PRO A 2 12.26 -35.62 -14.07
N ASP A 3 11.46 -35.49 -15.13
CA ASP A 3 10.61 -34.31 -15.41
C ASP A 3 9.48 -34.05 -14.40
N ASN A 4 9.10 -35.05 -13.60
CA ASN A 4 8.03 -34.88 -12.61
C ASN A 4 8.53 -34.19 -11.32
N LEU A 5 9.78 -34.46 -10.93
CA LEU A 5 10.38 -33.94 -9.70
C LEU A 5 10.70 -32.45 -9.81
N ALA A 6 11.26 -32.02 -10.94
CA ALA A 6 11.51 -30.60 -11.21
C ALA A 6 10.19 -29.78 -11.25
N LYS A 7 9.13 -30.36 -11.81
CA LYS A 7 7.81 -29.71 -11.90
C LYS A 7 7.11 -29.64 -10.55
N GLN A 8 7.29 -30.63 -9.68
CA GLN A 8 6.79 -30.60 -8.29
C GLN A 8 7.57 -29.62 -7.41
N LEU A 9 8.91 -29.59 -7.53
CA LEU A 9 9.75 -28.62 -6.83
C LEU A 9 9.45 -27.18 -7.24
N GLY A 10 9.25 -26.94 -8.54
CA GLY A 10 8.86 -25.62 -9.05
C GLY A 10 7.50 -25.17 -8.52
N LYS A 11 6.51 -26.06 -8.47
CA LYS A 11 5.20 -25.76 -7.86
C LYS A 11 5.30 -25.49 -6.37
N ALA A 12 6.05 -26.31 -5.62
CA ALA A 12 6.24 -26.13 -4.18
C ALA A 12 6.96 -24.81 -3.85
N GLN A 13 7.94 -24.37 -4.64
CA GLN A 13 8.60 -23.07 -4.45
C GLN A 13 7.69 -21.89 -4.81
N VAL A 14 6.86 -22.01 -5.85
CA VAL A 14 5.87 -20.99 -6.22
C VAL A 14 4.73 -20.93 -5.20
N GLU A 15 4.33 -22.06 -4.62
CA GLU A 15 3.33 -22.16 -3.55
C GLU A 15 3.87 -21.67 -2.21
N ALA A 16 5.14 -21.94 -1.88
CA ALA A 16 5.83 -21.34 -0.73
C ALA A 16 5.96 -19.81 -0.86
N LYS A 17 6.21 -19.30 -2.08
CA LYS A 17 6.16 -17.85 -2.37
C LYS A 17 4.74 -17.27 -2.39
N LYS A 18 3.72 -18.08 -2.66
CA LYS A 18 2.28 -17.73 -2.53
C LYS A 18 1.77 -17.85 -1.09
N THR A 19 2.53 -18.48 -0.20
CA THR A 19 2.18 -18.60 1.21
C THR A 19 2.37 -17.24 1.86
N SER A 20 1.30 -16.44 1.78
CA SER A 20 0.97 -15.27 2.60
C SER A 20 2.18 -14.58 3.22
N ASN A 21 2.59 -13.47 2.60
CA ASN A 21 3.60 -12.54 3.13
C ASN A 21 3.54 -12.54 4.67
N PRO A 22 4.53 -13.13 5.37
CA PRO A 22 4.45 -13.36 6.81
C PRO A 22 4.26 -12.05 7.59
N LEU A 23 4.64 -10.93 6.96
CA LEU A 23 4.38 -9.55 7.36
C LEU A 23 2.91 -9.11 7.24
N HIS A 24 1.94 -9.98 7.00
CA HIS A 24 0.50 -9.65 7.05
C HIS A 24 -0.25 -10.36 8.17
N ARG A 25 0.43 -11.19 8.97
CA ARG A 25 -0.17 -11.79 10.16
C ARG A 25 -0.10 -10.79 11.34
N PRO A 26 -1.17 -10.62 12.12
CA PRO A 26 -1.19 -9.69 13.27
C PRO A 26 -0.03 -9.92 14.25
N GLU A 27 0.34 -11.19 14.46
CA GLU A 27 1.40 -11.60 15.39
C GLU A 27 2.81 -11.22 14.89
N THR A 28 3.09 -11.38 13.60
CA THR A 28 4.36 -10.95 12.99
C THR A 28 4.47 -9.42 13.01
N TRP A 29 3.34 -8.72 12.89
CA TRP A 29 3.25 -7.26 12.98
C TRP A 29 3.56 -6.73 14.38
N GLU A 30 2.99 -7.34 15.41
CA GLU A 30 3.26 -6.93 16.79
C GLU A 30 4.72 -7.20 17.16
N ALA A 31 5.27 -8.33 16.72
CA ALA A 31 6.69 -8.65 16.89
C ALA A 31 7.59 -7.63 16.17
N ALA A 32 7.26 -7.24 14.93
CA ALA A 32 7.99 -6.20 14.20
C ALA A 32 7.90 -4.83 14.89
N ARG A 33 6.73 -4.46 15.43
CA ARG A 33 6.52 -3.22 16.18
C ARG A 33 7.36 -3.18 17.45
N LYS A 34 7.40 -4.29 18.21
CA LYS A 34 8.23 -4.44 19.42
C LYS A 34 9.72 -4.41 19.08
N ALA A 35 10.14 -5.07 17.99
CA ALA A 35 11.53 -5.08 17.54
C ALA A 35 11.98 -3.69 17.07
N HIS A 36 11.13 -2.94 16.36
CA HIS A 36 11.41 -1.56 15.98
C HIS A 36 11.49 -0.62 17.21
N ALA A 37 10.55 -0.72 18.14
CA ALA A 37 10.59 0.04 19.39
C ALA A 37 11.85 -0.28 20.23
N ALA A 38 12.37 -1.50 20.10
CA ALA A 38 13.63 -1.92 20.72
C ALA A 38 14.88 -1.56 19.89
N GLY A 39 14.74 -0.93 18.72
CA GLY A 39 15.85 -0.54 17.84
C GLY A 39 16.54 -1.71 17.13
N ILE A 40 15.91 -2.89 17.09
CA ILE A 40 16.51 -4.15 16.63
C ILE A 40 16.36 -4.34 15.11
N PHE A 41 15.36 -3.72 14.48
CA PHE A 41 15.05 -3.98 13.06
C PHE A 41 14.53 -2.75 12.30
N SER A 42 14.68 -2.79 10.97
CA SER A 42 14.22 -1.80 9.98
C SER A 42 12.79 -1.31 10.20
N PRO A 43 12.43 -0.11 9.72
CA PRO A 43 11.16 0.54 10.03
C PRO A 43 9.95 -0.34 9.71
N LEU A 44 8.89 -0.11 10.48
CA LEU A 44 7.58 -0.72 10.26
C LEU A 44 7.23 -0.73 8.76
N PRO A 45 6.61 -1.80 8.23
CA PRO A 45 6.22 -1.85 6.83
C PRO A 45 5.37 -0.64 6.48
N ASN A 46 5.97 0.27 5.73
CA ASN A 46 5.26 1.43 5.23
C ASN A 46 4.32 1.01 4.11
N TYR A 47 3.13 1.59 4.10
CA TYR A 47 2.08 1.36 3.12
C TYR A 47 2.18 2.41 2.01
N PRO A 48 2.52 2.03 0.78
CA PRO A 48 2.61 2.97 -0.32
C PRO A 48 1.21 3.33 -0.82
N ILE A 49 0.81 4.59 -0.64
CA ILE A 49 -0.41 5.17 -1.19
C ILE A 49 -0.07 5.91 -2.48
N VAL A 50 -0.72 5.56 -3.59
CA VAL A 50 -0.59 6.26 -4.86
C VAL A 50 -1.19 7.65 -4.74
N VAL A 51 -0.39 8.65 -5.09
CA VAL A 51 -0.79 10.05 -5.17
C VAL A 51 -0.60 10.45 -6.63
N ASN A 52 -1.70 10.59 -7.35
CA ASN A 52 -1.71 10.94 -8.76
C ASN A 52 -2.80 11.99 -9.01
N ASN A 53 -2.55 12.89 -9.97
CA ASN A 53 -3.44 14.02 -10.28
C ASN A 53 -4.86 13.63 -10.75
N ASP A 54 -5.09 12.35 -11.05
CA ASP A 54 -6.36 11.83 -11.56
C ASP A 54 -7.27 11.28 -10.44
N GLY A 55 -6.84 11.36 -9.17
CA GLY A 55 -7.52 10.77 -8.02
C GLY A 55 -8.09 11.78 -7.02
N PRO A 56 -8.85 11.30 -6.02
CA PRO A 56 -9.31 12.11 -4.89
C PRO A 56 -8.18 12.59 -3.97
N VAL A 57 -6.98 12.00 -4.11
CA VAL A 57 -5.76 12.43 -3.44
C VAL A 57 -4.69 12.64 -4.51
N SER A 58 -4.47 13.91 -4.85
CA SER A 58 -3.55 14.36 -5.89
C SER A 58 -2.24 14.89 -5.32
N THR A 59 -2.19 15.25 -4.03
CA THR A 59 -0.98 15.72 -3.36
C THR A 59 -0.76 15.07 -2.00
N SER A 60 0.48 15.14 -1.49
CA SER A 60 0.81 14.74 -0.12
C SER A 60 0.10 15.60 0.92
N GLU A 61 -0.16 16.88 0.63
CA GLU A 61 -0.91 17.79 1.50
C GLU A 61 -2.37 17.35 1.67
N GLN A 62 -3.04 16.92 0.60
CA GLN A 62 -4.40 16.38 0.74
C GLN A 62 -4.43 15.11 1.60
N LEU A 63 -3.41 14.25 1.46
CA LEU A 63 -3.28 13.08 2.31
C LEU A 63 -3.01 13.47 3.77
N GLN A 64 -2.24 14.53 4.00
CA GLN A 64 -2.02 15.11 5.33
C GLN A 64 -3.33 15.58 5.96
N GLU A 65 -4.17 16.30 5.23
CA GLU A 65 -5.44 16.83 5.72
C GLU A 65 -6.41 15.69 6.07
N ILE A 66 -6.53 14.68 5.22
CA ILE A 66 -7.39 13.52 5.47
C ILE A 66 -6.96 12.76 6.73
N LEU A 67 -5.65 12.64 6.94
CA LEU A 67 -5.05 11.89 8.04
C LEU A 67 -4.77 12.74 9.29
N GLU A 68 -5.06 14.04 9.24
CA GLU A 68 -4.72 15.02 10.28
C GLU A 68 -3.25 14.92 10.73
N MET A 69 -2.35 14.70 9.76
CA MET A 69 -0.93 14.57 10.04
C MET A 69 -0.32 15.94 10.38
N ALA A 70 0.63 15.95 11.32
CA ALA A 70 1.35 17.16 11.70
C ALA A 70 2.23 17.73 10.56
N SER A 71 2.59 16.91 9.57
CA SER A 71 3.39 17.29 8.42
C SER A 71 3.06 16.39 7.23
N PRO A 72 3.24 16.87 6.00
CA PRO A 72 2.88 16.08 4.83
C PRO A 72 3.77 14.83 4.71
N PRO A 73 3.19 13.66 4.37
CA PRO A 73 3.95 12.45 4.17
C PRO A 73 4.94 12.60 3.03
N LYS A 74 6.07 11.90 3.12
CA LYS A 74 7.13 11.96 2.13
C LYS A 74 6.63 11.41 0.78
N LEU A 75 6.66 12.27 -0.23
CA LEU A 75 6.41 11.88 -1.61
C LEU A 75 7.65 11.16 -2.17
N ILE A 76 7.43 9.99 -2.76
CA ILE A 76 8.47 9.13 -3.32
C ILE A 76 8.06 8.83 -4.77
N GLN A 77 8.95 9.15 -5.71
CA GLN A 77 8.77 8.77 -7.10
C GLN A 77 9.26 7.34 -7.29
N THR A 78 8.43 6.51 -7.91
CA THR A 78 8.74 5.10 -8.19
C THR A 78 8.15 4.67 -9.53
N THR A 79 8.49 3.48 -10.00
CA THR A 79 7.91 2.86 -11.19
C THR A 79 6.96 1.74 -10.79
N THR A 80 5.88 1.59 -11.56
CA THR A 80 5.03 0.40 -11.46
C THR A 80 5.79 -0.83 -11.97
N VAL A 81 5.36 -2.01 -11.54
CA VAL A 81 5.88 -3.29 -12.01
C VAL A 81 4.77 -4.04 -12.69
N SER A 82 4.98 -4.35 -13.96
CA SER A 82 4.14 -5.25 -14.73
C SER A 82 4.73 -6.64 -14.62
N LYS A 83 3.96 -7.63 -14.18
CA LYS A 83 4.39 -9.03 -14.29
C LYS A 83 4.09 -9.52 -15.69
N SER A 84 5.13 -9.72 -16.50
CA SER A 84 5.03 -10.57 -17.68
C SER A 84 5.42 -12.01 -17.31
N GLU A 85 5.12 -12.99 -18.18
CA GLU A 85 5.33 -14.41 -17.88
C GLU A 85 6.81 -14.78 -17.70
N GLU A 86 7.72 -13.93 -18.17
CA GLU A 86 9.15 -14.20 -18.21
C GLU A 86 9.97 -13.26 -17.32
N HIS A 87 9.58 -11.99 -17.15
CA HIS A 87 10.33 -11.00 -16.37
C HIS A 87 9.42 -9.95 -15.68
N ASP A 88 9.96 -9.29 -14.66
CA ASP A 88 9.35 -8.08 -14.09
C ASP A 88 9.77 -6.89 -14.97
N GLU A 89 8.80 -6.22 -15.60
CA GLU A 89 9.07 -5.08 -16.48
C GLU A 89 8.78 -3.76 -15.75
N PRO A 90 9.72 -2.79 -15.75
CA PRO A 90 9.49 -1.47 -15.19
C PRO A 90 8.43 -0.76 -16.03
N GLY A 91 7.34 -0.36 -15.37
CA GLY A 91 6.23 0.34 -15.96
C GLY A 91 6.34 1.86 -15.79
N THR A 92 5.17 2.50 -15.76
CA THR A 92 5.02 3.95 -15.66
C THR A 92 5.56 4.50 -14.34
N GLY A 93 6.24 5.65 -14.40
CA GLY A 93 6.61 6.42 -13.23
C GLY A 93 5.37 6.99 -12.53
N ILE A 94 5.22 6.70 -11.24
CA ILE A 94 4.14 7.19 -10.39
C ILE A 94 4.72 7.82 -9.12
N SER A 95 3.90 8.63 -8.45
CA SER A 95 4.24 9.15 -7.13
C SER A 95 3.46 8.40 -6.06
N ILE A 96 4.14 8.05 -4.98
CA ILE A 96 3.55 7.39 -3.83
C ILE A 96 3.92 8.13 -2.55
N CYS A 97 3.02 8.10 -1.57
CA CYS A 97 3.30 8.49 -0.19
C CYS A 97 3.42 7.26 0.67
N SER A 98 4.41 7.27 1.56
CA SER A 98 4.62 6.22 2.54
C SER A 98 3.89 6.58 3.83
N ILE A 99 2.90 5.78 4.22
CA ILE A 99 2.18 5.95 5.49
C ILE A 99 2.34 4.73 6.40
N SER A 100 2.22 4.93 7.70
CA SER A 100 2.20 3.91 8.74
C SER A 100 0.87 3.16 8.81
N LEU A 101 0.81 2.11 9.63
CA LEU A 101 -0.41 1.34 9.85
C LEU A 101 -1.52 2.18 10.47
N ASP A 102 -1.21 2.97 11.50
CA ASP A 102 -2.19 3.82 12.19
C ASP A 102 -2.82 4.84 11.23
N GLU A 103 -1.99 5.45 10.39
CA GLU A 103 -2.42 6.35 9.32
C GLU A 103 -3.26 5.63 8.26
N ARG A 104 -2.92 4.38 7.94
CA ARG A 104 -3.72 3.57 7.02
C ARG A 104 -5.09 3.23 7.62
N GLU A 105 -5.16 2.84 8.88
CA GLU A 105 -6.42 2.53 9.56
C GLU A 105 -7.33 3.78 9.56
N LYS A 106 -6.78 4.95 9.91
CA LYS A 106 -7.48 6.24 9.79
C LYS A 106 -7.93 6.55 8.36
N LEU A 107 -7.10 6.21 7.37
CA LEU A 107 -7.46 6.37 5.96
C LEU A 107 -8.65 5.48 5.59
N GLU A 108 -8.69 4.25 6.08
CA GLU A 108 -9.78 3.30 5.81
C GLU A 108 -11.10 3.72 6.49
N GLU A 109 -11.03 4.43 7.62
CA GLU A 109 -12.20 5.02 8.29
C GLU A 109 -12.76 6.24 7.53
N ARG A 110 -11.90 7.01 6.85
CA ARG A 110 -12.27 8.28 6.19
C ARG A 110 -12.36 8.19 4.68
N ALA A 111 -11.89 7.09 4.10
CA ALA A 111 -11.84 6.92 2.67
C ALA A 111 -11.89 5.43 2.28
N LYS A 112 -12.53 5.18 1.14
CA LYS A 112 -12.48 3.87 0.51
C LYS A 112 -11.18 3.74 -0.26
N ILE A 113 -10.28 2.88 0.24
CA ILE A 113 -9.05 2.53 -0.48
C ILE A 113 -9.27 1.28 -1.34
N SER A 114 -8.53 1.20 -2.44
CA SER A 114 -8.50 0.04 -3.32
C SER A 114 -7.07 -0.35 -3.61
N ARG A 115 -6.87 -1.61 -4.02
CA ARG A 115 -5.56 -2.10 -4.40
C ARG A 115 -5.09 -1.39 -5.67
N GLY A 116 -3.94 -0.74 -5.59
CA GLY A 116 -3.25 -0.10 -6.70
C GLY A 116 -2.29 -1.05 -7.43
N PRO A 117 -1.50 -0.53 -8.38
CA PRO A 117 -0.47 -1.31 -9.07
C PRO A 117 0.62 -1.82 -8.12
N THR A 118 1.36 -2.83 -8.55
CA THR A 118 2.61 -3.21 -7.88
C THR A 118 3.65 -2.15 -8.18
N VAL A 119 4.46 -1.76 -7.19
CA VAL A 119 5.46 -0.70 -7.29
C VAL A 119 6.79 -1.17 -6.72
N TRP A 120 7.88 -0.59 -7.21
CA TRP A 120 9.19 -0.71 -6.56
C TRP A 120 9.23 0.15 -5.30
N PHE A 121 9.35 -0.46 -4.13
CA PHE A 121 9.42 0.30 -2.87
C PHE A 121 10.34 -0.41 -1.88
N GLU A 122 11.36 0.32 -1.40
CA GLU A 122 12.39 -0.22 -0.49
C GLU A 122 13.04 -1.51 -1.01
N ASP A 123 13.50 -1.49 -2.28
CA ASP A 123 14.11 -2.65 -2.97
C ASP A 123 13.19 -3.89 -3.09
N GLN A 124 11.89 -3.73 -2.86
CA GLN A 124 10.91 -4.82 -2.92
C GLN A 124 9.70 -4.47 -3.81
N HIS A 125 9.11 -5.49 -4.43
CA HIS A 125 7.81 -5.36 -5.10
C HIS A 125 6.70 -5.32 -4.05
N ARG A 126 6.09 -4.15 -3.86
CA ARG A 126 4.95 -3.97 -2.95
C ARG A 126 3.69 -3.61 -3.70
N TYR A 127 2.56 -4.08 -3.20
CA TYR A 127 1.27 -3.57 -3.65
C TYR A 127 1.07 -2.17 -3.11
N SER A 128 0.74 -1.24 -3.98
CA SER A 128 0.28 0.08 -3.58
C SER A 128 -1.22 0.08 -3.31
N TYR A 129 -1.69 1.13 -2.65
CA TYR A 129 -3.10 1.41 -2.43
C TYR A 129 -3.45 2.72 -3.10
N ARG A 130 -4.67 2.84 -3.61
CA ARG A 130 -5.20 4.09 -4.15
C ARG A 130 -6.43 4.50 -3.35
N VAL A 131 -6.55 5.78 -3.07
CA VAL A 131 -7.80 6.34 -2.53
C VAL A 131 -8.81 6.40 -3.67
N VAL A 132 -9.97 5.79 -3.50
CA VAL A 132 -11.03 5.74 -4.53
C VAL A 132 -12.08 6.81 -4.28
N CYS A 133 -12.55 6.93 -3.04
CA CYS A 133 -13.51 7.95 -2.64
C CYS A 133 -13.26 8.33 -1.19
N LEU A 134 -13.47 9.61 -0.85
CA LEU A 134 -13.54 10.05 0.53
C LEU A 134 -14.93 9.73 1.07
N LEU A 135 -14.98 9.14 2.26
CA LEU A 135 -16.21 8.92 3.00
C LEU A 135 -16.55 10.27 3.62
N GLN A 136 -17.58 10.94 3.11
CA GLN A 136 -18.05 12.16 3.74
C GLN A 136 -18.63 11.81 5.11
N ASP A 137 -18.18 12.52 6.13
CA ASP A 137 -18.82 12.50 7.44
C ASP A 137 -20.25 13.01 7.29
N GLY A 138 -21.21 12.08 7.23
CA GLY A 138 -22.65 12.26 7.45
C GLY A 138 -23.31 13.59 7.08
N LYS A 139 -22.93 14.28 6.00
CA LYS A 139 -23.69 15.42 5.47
C LYS A 139 -24.55 14.95 4.32
N GLU A 140 -25.74 14.50 4.68
CA GLU A 140 -26.92 14.68 3.83
C GLU A 140 -26.91 16.15 3.36
N PRO A 141 -27.01 16.43 2.05
CA PRO A 141 -27.17 17.79 1.59
C PRO A 141 -28.50 18.31 2.15
N HIS A 142 -28.43 19.12 3.20
CA HIS A 142 -29.54 19.96 3.60
C HIS A 142 -29.91 20.82 2.39
N ASN A 143 -30.99 20.41 1.70
CA ASN A 143 -31.73 21.25 0.78
C ASN A 143 -32.26 22.44 1.59
N THR A 144 -31.46 23.49 1.70
CA THR A 144 -31.99 24.85 1.89
C THR A 144 -32.44 25.35 0.54
N GLU A 145 -33.66 24.99 0.16
CA GLU A 145 -34.43 25.83 -0.74
C GLU A 145 -35.34 26.68 0.15
N SER A 146 -34.89 27.92 0.35
CA SER A 146 -35.65 28.97 1.02
C SER A 146 -36.59 29.63 0.01
N ASN A 147 -37.86 29.68 0.42
CA ASN A 147 -38.85 30.75 0.23
C ASN A 147 -39.41 31.02 -1.18
#